data_AF-A0A4U0UJX1-F1
#
_entry.id   AF-A0A4U0UJX1-F1
#
_cell.length_a   1.000
_cell.length_b   1.000
_cell.length_c   1.000
_cell.angle_alpha   90.00
_cell.angle_beta   90.00
_cell.angle_gamma   90.00
#
_symmetry.space_group_name_H-M   'P 1'
#
loop_
_entity.id
_entity.type
_entity.pdbx_description
1 polymer ?
#
loop_
_entity_poly.entity_id
_entity_poly.type
_entity_poly.pdbx_seq_one_letter_code
_entity_poly.pdbx_strand_id
1 'polypeptide(L)'
;MKHHTPSHPLRLLTLLLWIPAFAFLLPYGILTEELCPTLAIAPMTFSAALATLHLAGKAKSRPANILADLFVALFLLGALIPGWVSMASVHGGYGWRGWPMGTTMVGTYGTVPVMVSFGVHAYCFFRELYYACRAPTKTCPHCHGSLGRTPKRSVYASVPGDNDDVAVPEMAEEGDSNESKESFHSSQGRIVLADEEPRPSSSKSPRPSTDDETARLV
;
A
#
# COMPACT_ATOMS: atom_id res chain seq x y z
N MET A 1 4.51 16.66 1.33
CA MET A 1 3.47 15.93 0.58
C MET A 1 2.77 14.99 1.54
N LYS A 2 1.50 15.24 1.89
CA LYS A 2 0.71 14.32 2.72
C LYS A 2 0.53 13.02 1.94
N HIS A 3 0.97 11.91 2.52
CA HIS A 3 0.85 10.60 1.91
C HIS A 3 -0.61 10.16 1.94
N HIS A 4 -1.26 10.12 0.79
CA HIS A 4 -2.51 9.38 0.66
C HIS A 4 -2.15 7.90 0.61
N THR A 5 -2.35 7.20 1.73
CA THR A 5 -2.40 5.74 1.73
C THR A 5 -3.40 5.29 0.66
N PRO A 6 -3.19 4.12 0.02
CA PRO A 6 -4.23 3.54 -0.82
C PRO A 6 -5.52 3.57 -0.02
N SER A 7 -6.55 4.18 -0.60
CA SER A 7 -7.78 4.50 0.11
C SER A 7 -8.29 3.21 0.74
N HIS A 8 -8.38 3.21 2.07
CA HIS A 8 -8.97 2.14 2.88
C HIS A 8 -10.17 1.43 2.22
N PRO A 9 -11.10 2.12 1.53
CA PRO A 9 -12.18 1.46 0.78
C PRO A 9 -11.73 0.51 -0.34
N LEU A 10 -10.67 0.81 -1.10
CA LEU A 10 -10.21 -0.06 -2.19
C LEU A 10 -9.65 -1.39 -1.66
N ARG A 11 -8.95 -1.36 -0.52
CA ARG A 11 -8.45 -2.58 0.13
C ARG A 11 -9.57 -3.38 0.78
N LEU A 12 -10.57 -2.71 1.36
CA LEU A 12 -11.77 -3.39 1.85
C LEU A 12 -12.54 -4.04 0.69
N LEU A 13 -12.65 -3.36 -0.44
CA LEU A 13 -13.33 -3.88 -1.63
C LEU A 13 -12.69 -5.18 -2.13
N THR A 14 -11.36 -5.29 -2.21
CA THR A 14 -10.70 -6.53 -2.65
C THR A 14 -10.97 -7.71 -1.70
N LEU A 15 -11.10 -7.44 -0.39
CA LEU A 15 -11.49 -8.44 0.61
C LEU A 15 -12.95 -8.89 0.42
N LEU A 16 -13.86 -7.94 0.17
CA LEU A 16 -15.27 -8.25 -0.08
C LEU A 16 -15.49 -9.01 -1.39
N LEU A 17 -14.72 -8.71 -2.44
CA LEU A 17 -14.79 -9.39 -3.73
C LEU A 17 -14.27 -10.83 -3.68
N TRP A 18 -13.42 -11.17 -2.72
CA TRP A 18 -12.93 -12.54 -2.54
C TRP A 18 -14.06 -13.53 -2.22
N ILE A 19 -15.03 -13.13 -1.40
CA ILE A 19 -16.14 -14.00 -0.97
C ILE A 19 -16.95 -14.53 -2.17
N PRO A 20 -17.53 -13.67 -3.04
CA PRO A 20 -18.28 -14.15 -4.21
C PRO A 20 -17.37 -14.86 -5.22
N ALA A 21 -16.13 -14.40 -5.43
CA ALA A 21 -15.22 -15.07 -6.35
C ALA A 21 -14.95 -16.52 -5.92
N PHE A 22 -14.66 -16.73 -4.63
CA PHE A 22 -14.45 -18.05 -4.06
C PHE A 22 -15.70 -18.92 -4.19
N ALA A 23 -16.87 -18.36 -3.83
CA ALA A 23 -18.14 -19.08 -3.85
C ALA A 23 -18.58 -19.54 -5.26
N PHE A 24 -18.26 -18.78 -6.32
CA PHE A 24 -18.62 -19.14 -7.70
C PHE A 24 -17.53 -19.94 -8.42
N LEU A 25 -16.25 -19.57 -8.27
CA LEU A 25 -15.16 -20.20 -9.03
C LEU A 25 -14.78 -21.58 -8.50
N LEU A 26 -14.91 -21.83 -7.19
CA LEU A 26 -14.56 -23.12 -6.62
C LEU A 26 -15.52 -24.23 -7.11
N PRO A 27 -16.86 -24.08 -7.03
CA PRO A 27 -17.78 -25.06 -7.60
C PRO A 27 -17.63 -25.20 -9.11
N TYR A 28 -17.38 -24.09 -9.83
CA TYR A 28 -17.11 -24.13 -11.26
C TYR A 28 -15.95 -25.08 -11.58
N GLY A 29 -14.78 -24.87 -10.97
CA GLY A 29 -13.59 -25.69 -11.21
C GLY A 29 -13.77 -27.16 -10.84
N ILE A 30 -14.53 -27.46 -9.78
CA ILE A 30 -14.85 -28.83 -9.39
C ILE A 30 -15.76 -29.51 -10.41
N LEU A 31 -16.77 -28.80 -10.93
CA LEU A 31 -17.76 -29.36 -11.84
C LEU A 31 -17.26 -29.48 -13.28
N THR A 32 -16.39 -28.57 -13.73
CA THR A 32 -15.88 -28.57 -15.10
C THR A 32 -14.50 -29.21 -15.22
N GLU A 33 -13.85 -29.55 -14.11
CA GLU A 33 -12.46 -30.04 -14.06
C GLU A 33 -11.45 -29.07 -14.72
N GLU A 34 -11.83 -27.80 -14.86
CA GLU A 34 -11.03 -26.76 -15.51
C GLU A 34 -10.27 -25.94 -14.48
N LEU A 35 -8.96 -25.84 -14.69
CA LEU A 35 -8.08 -25.03 -13.83
C LEU A 35 -8.30 -23.53 -14.04
N CYS A 36 -8.67 -23.11 -15.25
CA CYS A 36 -8.97 -21.71 -15.55
C CYS A 36 -10.49 -21.53 -15.69
N PRO A 37 -11.13 -20.55 -15.02
CA PRO A 37 -10.56 -19.42 -14.29
C PRO A 37 -10.31 -19.67 -12.78
N THR A 38 -10.50 -20.90 -12.29
CA THR A 38 -10.38 -21.28 -10.86
C THR A 38 -9.04 -20.88 -10.22
N LEU A 39 -7.95 -20.91 -10.99
CA LEU A 39 -6.60 -20.45 -10.60
C LEU A 39 -6.57 -19.01 -10.08
N ALA A 40 -7.54 -18.17 -10.46
CA ALA A 40 -7.67 -16.80 -9.95
C ALA A 40 -7.98 -16.74 -8.44
N ILE A 41 -8.44 -17.83 -7.81
CA ILE A 41 -8.66 -17.88 -6.36
C ILE A 41 -7.33 -17.64 -5.61
N ALA A 42 -6.21 -18.19 -6.09
CA ALA A 42 -4.90 -18.06 -5.44
C ALA A 42 -4.37 -16.62 -5.34
N PRO A 43 -4.30 -15.80 -6.41
CA PRO A 43 -3.92 -14.40 -6.29
C PRO A 43 -4.98 -13.57 -5.53
N MET A 44 -6.26 -13.97 -5.57
CA MET A 44 -7.32 -13.31 -4.80
C MET A 44 -7.17 -13.56 -3.30
N THR A 45 -6.83 -14.77 -2.85
CA THR A 45 -6.56 -15.06 -1.42
C THR A 45 -5.34 -14.31 -0.94
N PHE A 46 -4.26 -14.29 -1.75
CA PHE A 46 -3.07 -13.49 -1.46
C PHE A 46 -3.39 -12.00 -1.35
N SER A 47 -4.20 -11.46 -2.27
CA SER A 47 -4.69 -10.08 -2.21
C SER A 47 -5.52 -9.80 -0.95
N ALA A 48 -6.45 -10.70 -0.59
CA ALA A 48 -7.26 -10.56 0.62
C ALA A 48 -6.38 -10.55 1.88
N ALA A 49 -5.37 -11.43 1.96
CA ALA A 49 -4.40 -11.43 3.04
C ALA A 49 -3.62 -10.11 3.12
N LEU A 50 -3.10 -9.62 2.00
CA LEU A 50 -2.44 -8.31 1.95
C LEU A 50 -3.37 -7.16 2.34
N ALA A 51 -4.63 -7.20 1.92
CA ALA A 51 -5.63 -6.21 2.32
C ALA A 51 -5.84 -6.20 3.83
N THR A 52 -5.92 -7.36 4.49
CA THR A 52 -6.00 -7.43 5.96
C THR A 52 -4.76 -6.85 6.64
N LEU A 53 -3.55 -7.12 6.12
CA LEU A 53 -2.30 -6.56 6.64
C LEU A 53 -2.24 -5.03 6.46
N HIS A 54 -2.77 -4.53 5.35
CA HIS A 54 -2.91 -3.10 5.10
C HIS A 54 -3.91 -2.44 6.06
N LEU A 55 -5.08 -3.05 6.26
CA LEU A 55 -6.11 -2.58 7.19
C LEU A 55 -5.60 -2.58 8.64
N ALA A 56 -4.77 -3.56 9.00
CA ALA A 56 -4.09 -3.62 10.30
C ALA A 56 -2.92 -2.62 10.45
N GLY A 57 -2.60 -1.80 9.44
CA GLY A 57 -1.51 -0.83 9.47
C GLY A 57 -0.10 -1.43 9.46
N LYS A 58 0.05 -2.72 9.13
CA LYS A 58 1.33 -3.44 9.16
C LYS A 58 2.13 -3.30 7.85
N ALA A 59 1.49 -2.97 6.74
CA ALA A 59 2.12 -2.85 5.42
C ALA A 59 2.77 -1.46 5.20
N LYS A 60 4.00 -1.28 5.70
CA LYS A 60 4.73 0.01 5.67
C LYS A 60 5.63 0.21 4.44
N SER A 61 5.97 -0.86 3.71
CA SER A 61 6.95 -0.81 2.61
C SER A 61 6.28 -0.49 1.26
N ARG A 62 6.46 0.76 0.78
CA ARG A 62 5.97 1.20 -0.53
C ARG A 62 6.39 0.29 -1.71
N PRO A 63 7.68 -0.05 -1.90
CA PRO A 63 8.08 -0.86 -3.05
C PRO A 63 7.49 -2.28 -3.00
N ALA A 64 7.38 -2.86 -1.80
CA ALA A 64 6.76 -4.18 -1.64
C ALA A 64 5.28 -4.16 -2.03
N ASN A 65 4.55 -3.11 -1.66
CA ASN A 65 3.14 -2.96 -2.01
C ASN A 65 2.96 -2.83 -3.53
N ILE A 66 3.82 -2.06 -4.22
CA ILE A 66 3.79 -1.91 -5.68
C ILE A 66 4.06 -3.26 -6.37
N LEU A 67 5.08 -3.99 -5.91
CA LEU A 67 5.42 -5.31 -6.45
C LEU A 67 4.30 -6.32 -6.22
N ALA A 68 3.67 -6.29 -5.04
CA ALA A 68 2.55 -7.14 -4.73
C ALA A 68 1.33 -6.83 -5.60
N ASP A 69 0.98 -5.55 -5.78
CA ASP A 69 -0.11 -5.13 -6.66
C ASP A 69 0.15 -5.54 -8.13
N LEU A 70 1.39 -5.39 -8.61
CA LEU A 70 1.79 -5.84 -9.94
C LEU A 70 1.69 -7.36 -10.09
N PHE A 71 2.24 -8.11 -9.12
CA PHE A 71 2.21 -9.57 -9.12
C PHE A 71 0.77 -10.09 -9.17
N VAL A 72 -0.10 -9.56 -8.32
CA VAL A 72 -1.53 -9.92 -8.32
C VAL A 72 -2.19 -9.55 -9.64
N ALA A 73 -1.98 -8.33 -10.16
CA ALA A 73 -2.59 -7.91 -11.42
C ALA A 73 -2.19 -8.82 -12.60
N LEU A 74 -0.90 -9.15 -12.71
CA LEU A 74 -0.40 -10.04 -13.76
C LEU A 74 -0.93 -11.46 -13.63
N PHE A 75 -0.98 -12.01 -12.42
CA PHE A 75 -1.51 -13.35 -12.19
C PHE A 75 -3.02 -13.40 -12.49
N LEU A 76 -3.79 -12.41 -12.04
CA LEU A 76 -5.22 -12.31 -12.34
C LEU A 76 -5.44 -12.24 -13.85
N LEU A 77 -4.70 -11.38 -14.56
CA LEU A 77 -4.79 -11.28 -16.02
C LEU A 77 -4.43 -12.61 -16.70
N GLY A 78 -3.36 -13.26 -16.23
CA GLY A 78 -2.89 -14.56 -16.70
C GLY A 78 -3.84 -15.72 -16.41
N ALA A 79 -4.71 -15.62 -15.40
CA ALA A 79 -5.79 -16.60 -15.16
C ALA A 79 -7.05 -16.24 -15.96
N LEU A 80 -7.33 -14.94 -16.11
CA LEU A 80 -8.54 -14.45 -16.78
C LEU A 80 -8.52 -14.76 -18.27
N ILE A 81 -7.44 -14.41 -18.98
CA ILE A 81 -7.37 -14.57 -20.44
C ILE A 81 -7.54 -16.05 -20.84
N PRO A 82 -6.77 -17.02 -20.28
CA PRO A 82 -6.97 -18.42 -20.58
C PRO A 82 -8.32 -18.93 -20.10
N GLY A 83 -8.85 -18.45 -18.97
CA GLY A 83 -10.19 -18.82 -18.49
C GLY A 83 -11.29 -18.47 -19.50
N TRP A 84 -11.25 -17.25 -20.06
CA TRP A 84 -12.18 -16.83 -21.09
C TRP A 84 -11.95 -17.55 -22.42
N VAL A 85 -10.70 -17.81 -22.79
CA VAL A 85 -10.39 -18.60 -24.00
C VAL A 85 -10.89 -20.03 -23.86
N SER A 86 -10.66 -20.72 -22.73
CA SER A 86 -11.16 -22.07 -22.47
C SER A 86 -12.68 -22.13 -22.45
N MET A 87 -13.33 -21.16 -21.79
CA MET A 87 -14.79 -21.03 -21.83
C MET A 87 -15.32 -20.82 -23.26
N ALA A 88 -14.56 -20.16 -24.15
CA ALA A 88 -14.95 -19.98 -25.54
C ALA A 88 -14.60 -21.19 -26.45
N SER A 89 -13.43 -21.81 -26.26
CA SER A 89 -12.84 -22.81 -27.17
C SER A 89 -13.37 -24.22 -26.97
N VAL A 90 -13.48 -24.66 -25.71
CA VAL A 90 -14.03 -25.98 -25.35
C VAL A 90 -15.51 -26.09 -25.77
N HIS A 91 -16.16 -24.95 -26.01
CA HIS A 91 -17.59 -24.84 -26.28
C HIS A 91 -17.90 -24.39 -27.73
N GLY A 92 -16.88 -24.34 -28.61
CA GLY A 92 -16.90 -23.62 -29.89
C GLY A 92 -17.15 -24.43 -31.16
N GLY A 93 -17.65 -25.67 -31.09
CA GLY A 93 -18.03 -26.43 -32.30
C GLY A 93 -19.49 -26.21 -32.73
N TYR A 94 -20.41 -26.13 -31.75
CA TYR A 94 -21.85 -25.97 -31.97
C TYR A 94 -22.49 -25.09 -30.87
N GLY A 95 -21.87 -23.94 -30.62
CA GLY A 95 -22.40 -22.90 -29.74
C GLY A 95 -22.57 -23.31 -28.28
N TRP A 96 -23.00 -22.34 -27.48
CA TRP A 96 -23.32 -22.41 -26.04
C TRP A 96 -24.39 -23.47 -25.65
N ARG A 97 -24.73 -24.38 -26.55
CA ARG A 97 -25.88 -25.29 -26.52
C ARG A 97 -25.55 -26.70 -26.05
N GLY A 98 -24.27 -27.07 -25.97
CA GLY A 98 -23.82 -28.44 -25.67
C GLY A 98 -23.56 -28.75 -24.19
N TRP A 99 -23.38 -27.74 -23.34
CA TRP A 99 -23.16 -27.89 -21.90
C TRP A 99 -24.35 -27.33 -21.11
N PRO A 100 -24.52 -27.70 -19.82
CA PRO A 100 -25.52 -27.08 -18.97
C PRO A 100 -25.22 -25.58 -18.90
N MET A 101 -26.08 -24.75 -19.51
CA MET A 101 -25.97 -23.28 -19.51
C MET A 101 -25.61 -22.70 -18.13
N GLY A 102 -26.04 -23.38 -17.05
CA GLY A 102 -25.70 -23.04 -15.68
C GLY A 102 -24.20 -22.97 -15.38
N THR A 103 -23.36 -23.90 -15.88
CA THR A 103 -21.92 -23.90 -15.54
C THR A 103 -21.20 -22.71 -16.16
N THR A 104 -21.47 -22.40 -17.43
CA THR A 104 -20.88 -21.24 -18.11
C THR A 104 -21.33 -19.94 -17.46
N MET A 105 -22.60 -19.83 -17.06
CA MET A 105 -23.09 -18.66 -16.32
C MET A 105 -22.37 -18.51 -14.97
N VAL A 106 -22.23 -19.61 -14.20
CA VAL A 106 -21.52 -19.60 -12.91
C VAL A 106 -20.05 -19.17 -13.09
N GLY A 107 -19.35 -19.71 -14.09
CA GLY A 107 -17.98 -19.30 -14.41
C GLY A 107 -17.90 -17.81 -14.76
N THR A 108 -18.79 -17.34 -15.64
CA THR A 108 -18.85 -15.94 -16.06
C THR A 108 -19.08 -15.00 -14.86
N TYR A 109 -20.09 -15.26 -14.04
CA TYR A 109 -20.35 -14.47 -12.83
C TYR A 109 -19.22 -14.56 -11.80
N GLY A 110 -18.56 -15.71 -11.70
CA GLY A 110 -17.37 -15.88 -10.86
C GLY A 110 -16.17 -15.03 -11.32
N THR A 111 -16.03 -14.77 -12.63
CA THR A 111 -14.96 -13.90 -13.13
C THR A 111 -15.21 -12.40 -12.93
N VAL A 112 -16.45 -11.96 -12.68
CA VAL A 112 -16.76 -10.54 -12.42
C VAL A 112 -15.97 -9.96 -11.23
N PRO A 113 -16.00 -10.56 -10.02
CA PRO A 113 -15.18 -10.06 -8.92
C PRO A 113 -13.68 -10.14 -9.18
N VAL A 114 -13.22 -11.11 -9.99
CA VAL A 114 -11.82 -11.21 -10.43
C VAL A 114 -11.44 -10.03 -11.33
N MET A 115 -12.29 -9.66 -12.29
CA MET A 115 -12.09 -8.48 -13.16
C MET A 115 -12.01 -7.19 -12.35
N VAL A 116 -12.93 -7.01 -11.39
CA VAL A 116 -12.91 -5.82 -10.53
C VAL A 116 -11.64 -5.78 -9.68
N SER A 117 -11.23 -6.91 -9.10
CA SER A 117 -9.98 -7.03 -8.33
C SER A 117 -8.76 -6.69 -9.19
N PHE A 118 -8.68 -7.22 -10.42
CA PHE A 118 -7.66 -6.87 -11.39
C PHE A 118 -7.63 -5.37 -11.66
N GLY A 119 -8.80 -4.74 -11.88
CA GLY A 119 -8.91 -3.31 -12.09
C GLY A 119 -8.38 -2.49 -10.91
N VAL A 120 -8.66 -2.89 -9.66
CA VAL A 120 -8.14 -2.22 -8.46
C VAL A 120 -6.62 -2.33 -8.37
N HIS A 121 -6.04 -3.51 -8.57
CA HIS A 121 -4.59 -3.70 -8.53
C HIS A 121 -3.87 -2.97 -9.66
N ALA A 122 -4.40 -3.04 -10.88
CA ALA A 122 -3.90 -2.29 -12.03
C ALA A 122 -3.94 -0.78 -11.76
N TYR A 123 -5.06 -0.26 -11.25
CA TYR A 123 -5.19 1.16 -10.89
C TYR A 123 -4.15 1.59 -9.85
N CYS A 124 -3.97 0.81 -8.77
CA CYS A 124 -2.98 1.10 -7.74
C CYS A 124 -1.56 1.11 -8.32
N PHE A 125 -1.21 0.11 -9.13
CA PHE A 125 0.09 0.01 -9.79
C PHE A 125 0.34 1.19 -10.74
N PHE A 126 -0.59 1.47 -11.67
CA PHE A 126 -0.43 2.55 -12.65
C PHE A 126 -0.39 3.93 -11.99
N ARG A 127 -1.17 4.15 -10.92
CA ARG A 127 -1.12 5.40 -10.16
C ARG A 127 0.26 5.61 -9.54
N GLU A 128 0.83 4.58 -8.91
CA GLU A 128 2.17 4.67 -8.31
C GLU A 128 3.26 4.85 -9.37
N LEU A 129 3.14 4.14 -10.51
CA LEU A 129 4.03 4.30 -11.66
C LEU A 129 3.97 5.72 -12.22
N TYR A 130 2.78 6.27 -12.40
CA TYR A 130 2.56 7.64 -12.86
C TYR A 130 3.24 8.67 -11.94
N TYR A 131 3.08 8.53 -10.62
CA TYR A 131 3.75 9.42 -9.67
C TYR A 131 5.27 9.21 -9.62
N ALA A 132 5.75 7.98 -9.83
CA ALA A 132 7.18 7.70 -9.91
C ALA A 132 7.80 8.36 -11.16
N CYS A 133 7.14 8.27 -12.32
CA CYS A 133 7.61 8.90 -13.56
C CYS A 133 7.54 10.43 -13.54
N ARG A 134 6.56 11.01 -12.84
CA ARG A 134 6.41 12.48 -12.70
C ARG A 134 7.16 13.08 -11.52
N ALA A 135 7.86 12.29 -10.72
CA ALA A 135 8.64 12.82 -9.61
C ALA A 135 9.68 13.80 -10.17
N PRO A 136 9.59 15.11 -9.84
CA PRO A 136 10.54 16.08 -10.35
C PRO A 136 11.93 15.65 -9.92
N THR A 137 12.87 15.64 -10.86
CA THR A 137 14.29 15.58 -10.54
C THR A 137 14.56 16.75 -9.61
N LYS A 138 14.90 16.46 -8.36
CA LYS A 138 15.20 17.52 -7.39
C LYS A 138 16.59 18.04 -7.71
N THR A 139 16.72 18.80 -8.79
CA THR A 139 17.92 19.57 -9.09
C THR A 139 17.75 20.94 -8.46
N CYS A 140 18.75 21.37 -7.70
CA CYS A 140 18.85 22.72 -7.18
C CYS A 140 18.89 23.70 -8.37
N PRO A 141 17.95 24.66 -8.50
CA PRO A 141 17.97 25.60 -9.63
C PRO A 141 19.19 26.53 -9.61
N HIS A 142 19.79 26.73 -8.42
CA HIS A 142 20.93 27.62 -8.26
C HIS A 142 22.28 26.94 -8.50
N CYS A 143 22.37 25.63 -8.26
CA CYS A 143 23.64 24.93 -8.19
C CYS A 143 23.70 23.68 -9.08
N HIS A 144 22.59 23.32 -9.74
CA HIS A 144 22.37 22.08 -10.50
C HIS A 144 22.70 20.77 -9.74
N GLY A 145 23.15 20.86 -8.49
CA GLY A 145 23.38 19.73 -7.61
C GLY A 145 22.09 18.98 -7.35
N SER A 146 22.18 17.65 -7.30
CA SER A 146 21.04 16.84 -6.86
C SER A 146 20.76 17.15 -5.39
N LEU A 147 19.55 17.62 -5.10
CA LEU A 147 19.00 17.68 -3.76
C LEU A 147 18.65 16.24 -3.35
N GLY A 148 19.69 15.43 -3.17
CA GLY A 148 19.60 14.09 -2.62
C GLY A 148 18.91 14.15 -1.26
N ARG A 149 18.13 13.11 -0.96
CA ARG A 149 17.50 12.86 0.35
C ARG A 149 18.39 13.43 1.45
N THR A 150 17.95 14.50 2.10
CA THR A 150 18.57 14.92 3.34
C THR A 150 18.57 13.68 4.24
N PRO A 151 19.75 13.17 4.66
CA PRO A 151 19.77 12.16 5.72
C PRO A 151 18.96 12.76 6.87
N LYS A 152 18.06 11.96 7.46
CA LYS A 152 17.26 12.39 8.61
C LYS A 152 18.22 13.09 9.57
N ARG A 153 18.04 14.40 9.72
CA ARG A 153 18.81 15.27 10.60
C ARG A 153 18.89 14.55 11.94
N SER A 154 20.05 13.99 12.28
CA SER A 154 20.31 13.57 13.64
C SER A 154 20.16 14.84 14.46
N VAL A 155 19.24 14.82 15.41
CA VAL A 155 18.91 15.96 16.29
C VAL A 155 20.05 16.24 17.29
N TYR A 156 21.22 15.62 17.09
CA TYR A 156 22.40 15.76 17.93
C TYR A 156 23.65 15.98 17.07
N ALA A 157 23.71 17.08 16.33
CA ALA A 157 24.99 17.73 16.07
C ALA A 157 25.17 18.74 17.21
N SER A 158 25.66 18.24 18.34
CA SER A 158 26.12 19.05 19.46
C SER A 158 27.20 20.00 18.96
N VAL A 159 26.90 21.30 19.00
CA VAL A 159 27.91 22.35 18.89
C VAL A 159 28.85 22.18 20.09
N PRO A 160 30.17 21.95 19.89
CA PRO A 160 31.12 22.10 20.99
C PRO A 160 31.12 23.59 21.35
N GLY A 161 30.53 23.90 22.50
CA GLY A 161 30.74 25.19 23.14
C GLY A 161 32.21 25.29 23.51
N ASP A 162 32.85 26.31 22.96
CA ASP A 162 34.16 26.84 23.34
C ASP A 162 34.17 27.04 24.86
N ASN A 163 34.88 26.18 25.57
CA ASN A 163 35.27 26.38 26.96
C ASN A 163 36.69 25.86 27.09
N ASP A 164 37.59 26.82 27.15
CA ASP A 164 38.99 26.65 27.50
C ASP A 164 39.15 25.95 28.86
N ASP A 165 40.21 25.15 28.93
CA ASP A 165 40.96 24.76 30.13
C ASP A 165 40.25 23.93 31.21
N VAL A 166 40.60 22.64 31.28
CA VAL A 166 41.36 22.05 32.40
C VAL A 166 41.83 20.65 31.97
N ALA A 167 43.13 20.45 32.10
CA ALA A 167 43.85 19.24 31.74
C ALA A 167 43.83 18.15 32.84
N VAL A 168 44.26 16.95 32.42
CA VAL A 168 44.93 15.85 33.18
C VAL A 168 44.00 14.77 33.81
N PRO A 169 44.35 13.46 33.88
CA PRO A 169 44.98 12.56 32.90
C PRO A 169 44.30 11.16 32.77
N GLU A 170 44.66 10.47 31.69
CA GLU A 170 44.99 9.04 31.50
C GLU A 170 44.99 8.07 32.71
N MET A 171 44.29 6.93 32.60
CA MET A 171 44.70 5.55 32.96
C MET A 171 43.70 4.55 32.29
N ALA A 172 44.13 3.80 31.27
CA ALA A 172 44.54 2.38 31.28
C ALA A 172 43.37 1.37 31.41
N GLU A 173 43.04 0.66 30.31
CA GLU A 173 43.21 -0.80 30.09
C GLU A 173 41.97 -1.60 30.53
N GLU A 174 41.21 -2.29 29.68
CA GLU A 174 41.44 -3.48 28.84
C GLU A 174 40.53 -4.59 29.40
N GLY A 175 39.77 -5.32 28.56
CA GLY A 175 38.90 -6.38 29.08
C GLY A 175 37.78 -6.84 28.15
N ASP A 176 38.16 -7.79 27.30
CA ASP A 176 37.37 -8.66 26.43
C ASP A 176 36.13 -9.32 27.11
N SER A 177 35.06 -9.55 26.33
CA SER A 177 34.36 -10.86 26.20
C SER A 177 32.86 -10.79 25.87
N ASN A 178 32.53 -11.74 25.01
CA ASN A 178 31.27 -12.18 24.41
C ASN A 178 30.00 -12.33 25.29
N GLU A 179 28.90 -12.44 24.52
CA GLU A 179 27.77 -13.38 24.69
C GLU A 179 26.54 -13.02 25.55
N SER A 180 25.44 -12.83 24.80
CA SER A 180 24.20 -13.62 24.86
C SER A 180 23.03 -13.18 25.76
N LYS A 181 21.83 -13.43 25.20
CA LYS A 181 20.51 -13.67 25.84
C LYS A 181 19.78 -12.46 26.40
N GLU A 182 18.71 -12.05 25.72
CA GLU A 182 17.32 -12.55 25.85
C GLU A 182 16.52 -11.82 26.93
N SER A 183 15.25 -11.63 26.58
CA SER A 183 14.13 -11.23 27.43
C SER A 183 14.10 -9.78 27.90
N PHE A 184 13.12 -9.03 27.41
CA PHE A 184 12.29 -8.21 28.29
C PHE A 184 10.88 -8.10 27.72
N HIS A 185 9.98 -8.87 28.34
CA HIS A 185 8.54 -8.62 28.38
C HIS A 185 8.28 -7.46 29.35
N SER A 186 7.67 -6.37 28.87
CA SER A 186 6.98 -5.34 29.66
C SER A 186 6.53 -4.23 28.71
N SER A 187 5.34 -3.64 28.76
CA SER A 187 4.30 -3.63 29.76
C SER A 187 3.01 -3.11 29.10
N GLN A 188 1.93 -3.83 29.38
CA GLN A 188 0.58 -3.37 29.69
C GLN A 188 0.35 -1.84 29.66
N GLY A 189 -0.37 -1.36 28.63
CA GLY A 189 -0.88 0.00 28.50
C GLY A 189 -2.41 0.04 28.62
N ARG A 190 -2.86 0.34 29.83
CA ARG A 190 -4.22 0.57 30.32
C ARG A 190 -5.06 1.48 29.41
N ILE A 191 -6.22 0.98 28.95
CA ILE A 191 -7.28 1.80 28.34
C ILE A 191 -8.01 2.52 29.48
N VAL A 192 -7.84 3.84 29.55
CA VAL A 192 -8.68 4.73 30.36
C VAL A 192 -9.71 5.33 29.41
N LEU A 193 -10.96 4.87 29.55
CA LEU A 193 -12.14 5.58 29.07
C LEU A 193 -12.29 6.83 29.94
N ALA A 194 -12.20 8.00 29.31
CA ALA A 194 -12.61 9.26 29.91
C ALA A 194 -13.58 9.94 28.92
N ASP A 195 -14.75 10.25 29.44
CA ASP A 195 -15.89 10.85 28.77
C ASP A 195 -15.52 12.15 28.02
N GLU A 196 -16.06 12.27 26.81
CA GLU A 196 -16.09 13.51 26.05
C GLU A 196 -17.17 14.45 26.61
N GLU A 197 -16.76 15.64 27.06
CA GLU A 197 -17.62 16.83 27.11
C GLU A 197 -17.23 17.80 25.98
N PRO A 198 -18.19 18.44 25.30
CA PRO A 198 -17.93 19.25 24.11
C PRO A 198 -17.60 20.70 24.47
N ARG A 199 -16.41 21.18 24.07
CA ARG A 199 -16.01 22.59 24.21
C ARG A 199 -16.16 23.37 22.89
N PRO A 200 -16.77 24.56 22.91
CA PRO A 200 -17.18 25.27 21.70
C PRO A 200 -16.07 26.01 20.96
N SER A 201 -16.35 26.20 19.68
CA SER A 201 -15.60 26.86 18.61
C SER A 201 -15.08 28.27 18.93
N SER A 202 -13.77 28.46 18.81
CA SER A 202 -13.14 29.78 18.73
C SER A 202 -12.94 30.17 17.26
N SER A 203 -13.83 31.02 16.74
CA SER A 203 -13.71 31.68 15.44
C SER A 203 -12.49 32.62 15.41
N LYS A 204 -11.45 32.25 14.66
CA LYS A 204 -10.34 33.15 14.32
C LYS A 204 -10.74 33.95 13.08
N SER A 205 -10.95 35.25 13.27
CA SER A 205 -11.12 36.22 12.18
C SER A 205 -9.84 36.34 11.33
N PRO A 206 -9.93 36.58 10.01
CA PRO A 206 -8.78 36.83 9.15
C PRO A 206 -8.09 38.14 9.51
N ARG A 207 -6.75 38.16 9.49
CA ARG A 207 -5.99 39.41 9.56
C ARG A 207 -5.97 40.08 8.17
N PRO A 208 -6.14 41.41 8.08
CA PRO A 208 -5.91 42.14 6.84
C PRO A 208 -4.42 42.12 6.48
N SER A 209 -4.08 41.78 5.23
CA SER A 209 -2.71 41.93 4.72
C SER A 209 -2.45 43.40 4.40
N THR A 210 -1.46 43.97 5.08
CA THR A 210 -0.82 45.25 4.74
C THR A 210 0.11 45.00 3.55
N ASP A 211 -0.28 45.39 2.34
CA ASP A 211 0.60 45.33 1.17
C ASP A 211 0.23 46.38 0.10
N ASP A 212 0.09 47.65 0.53
CA ASP A 212 -0.40 48.75 -0.33
C ASP A 212 0.47 50.02 -0.31
N GLU A 213 1.79 49.90 -0.12
CA GLU A 213 2.71 51.07 -0.03
C GLU A 213 3.56 51.37 -1.28
N THR A 214 3.20 50.93 -2.50
CA THR A 214 4.04 51.23 -3.70
C THR A 214 3.35 51.89 -4.89
N ALA A 215 2.17 52.49 -4.73
CA ALA A 215 1.44 53.09 -5.85
C ALA A 215 1.26 54.61 -5.78
N ARG A 216 2.30 55.41 -5.48
CA ARG A 216 2.34 56.87 -5.79
C ARG A 216 3.78 57.38 -6.02
N LEU A 217 4.31 57.15 -7.22
CA LEU A 217 5.41 57.92 -7.79
C LEU A 217 5.15 58.13 -9.28
N VAL A 218 4.23 59.05 -9.62
CA VAL A 218 4.18 59.78 -10.90
C VAL A 218 3.55 61.15 -10.63
#